data_AF-W4JUW5-F1
#
_entry.id   AF-W4JUW5-F1
#
_cell.length_a   1.000
_cell.length_b   1.000
_cell.length_c   1.000
_cell.angle_alpha   90.00
_cell.angle_beta   90.00
_cell.angle_gamma   90.00
#
_symmetry.space_group_name_H-M   'P 1'
#
loop_
_entity.id
_entity.type
_entity.pdbx_description
1 polymer ?
#
loop_
_entity_poly.entity_id
_entity_poly.type
_entity_poly.pdbx_seq_one_letter_code
_entity_poly.pdbx_strand_id
1 'polypeptide(L)'
;DFHQMSLFCSDLLQAIGYVLNIKWVHQGKVETGGFCTAQGIVQQLGETGVAMITLAIALHTFIGVMWRKGIHSRYVAFFVTGLIWIFTILFVSIGAGIHKNDNYEAPTPFWCWIGGKYTSERLWGEYFWIWLALFTSFLVYIPLYYWSKGNLSVDPETWWRFRVHPRNAEGVEAGESKRAMLMLAYPLVYSVLVLPLSVVRWINFGLEKHGNDVPSVWSFLVITVFSLSGAMNVGLVLLTRPQLLLFGQ
;
A
#
# COMPACT_ATOMS: atom_id res chain seq x y z
N ASP A 1 14.97 -4.80 0.85
CA ASP A 1 15.06 -5.07 2.29
C ASP A 1 14.49 -3.93 3.12
N PHE A 2 15.07 -2.71 3.14
CA PHE A 2 14.49 -1.59 3.93
C PHE A 2 13.01 -1.29 3.62
N HIS A 3 12.64 -1.15 2.34
CA HIS A 3 11.23 -0.97 1.96
C HIS A 3 10.35 -2.15 2.41
N GLN A 4 10.84 -3.38 2.36
CA GLN A 4 10.06 -4.56 2.75
C GLN A 4 9.87 -4.64 4.27
N MET A 5 10.92 -4.35 5.05
CA MET A 5 10.79 -4.26 6.51
C MET A 5 9.80 -3.17 6.90
N SER A 6 9.90 -2.01 6.26
CA SER A 6 8.97 -0.91 6.48
C SER A 6 7.54 -1.28 6.09
N LEU A 7 7.34 -1.99 4.98
CA LEU A 7 6.03 -2.49 4.54
C LEU A 7 5.40 -3.37 5.62
N PHE A 8 6.17 -4.30 6.18
CA PHE A 8 5.69 -5.16 7.27
C PHE A 8 5.39 -4.39 8.56
N CYS A 9 6.17 -3.37 8.89
CA CYS A 9 5.87 -2.49 10.02
C CYS A 9 4.54 -1.75 9.79
N SER A 10 4.30 -1.22 8.59
CA SER A 10 3.03 -0.56 8.26
C SER A 10 1.85 -1.53 8.23
N ASP A 11 2.02 -2.74 7.65
CA ASP A 11 1.01 -3.80 7.69
C ASP A 11 0.68 -4.22 9.14
N LEU A 12 1.68 -4.25 10.04
CA LEU A 12 1.46 -4.53 11.45
C LEU A 12 0.63 -3.42 12.13
N LEU A 13 0.95 -2.15 11.88
CA LEU A 13 0.16 -1.02 12.41
C LEU A 13 -1.28 -1.07 11.87
N GLN A 14 -1.45 -1.32 10.58
CA GLN A 14 -2.76 -1.47 9.95
C GLN A 14 -3.55 -2.63 10.60
N ALA A 15 -2.92 -3.79 10.78
CA ALA A 15 -3.53 -4.94 11.45
C ALA A 15 -3.93 -4.63 12.89
N ILE A 16 -3.09 -3.93 13.66
CA ILE A 16 -3.43 -3.47 15.02
C ILE A 16 -4.67 -2.57 14.97
N GLY A 17 -4.73 -1.61 14.04
CA GLY A 17 -5.89 -0.74 13.83
C GLY A 17 -7.20 -1.53 13.62
N TYR A 18 -7.15 -2.62 12.86
CA TYR A 18 -8.31 -3.49 12.67
C TYR A 18 -8.63 -4.38 13.87
N VAL A 19 -7.62 -4.91 14.58
CA VAL A 19 -7.84 -5.71 15.79
C VAL A 19 -8.56 -4.90 16.87
N LEU A 20 -8.32 -3.58 16.94
CA LEU A 20 -9.04 -2.68 17.85
C LEU A 20 -10.55 -2.65 17.59
N ASN A 21 -11.04 -3.08 16.42
CA ASN A 21 -12.47 -3.23 16.15
C ASN A 21 -13.16 -4.26 17.04
N ILE A 22 -12.44 -5.21 17.64
CA ILE A 22 -13.02 -6.20 18.57
C ILE A 22 -13.77 -5.51 19.72
N LYS A 23 -13.28 -4.36 20.18
CA LYS A 23 -13.98 -3.56 21.19
C LYS A 23 -15.37 -3.12 20.71
N TRP A 24 -15.46 -2.63 19.48
CA TRP A 24 -16.72 -2.15 18.91
C TRP A 24 -17.71 -3.28 18.66
N VAL A 25 -17.21 -4.45 18.26
CA VAL A 25 -18.02 -5.67 18.13
C VAL A 25 -18.63 -6.05 19.49
N HIS A 26 -17.84 -6.02 20.56
CA HIS A 26 -18.33 -6.31 21.91
C HIS A 26 -19.36 -5.27 22.40
N GLN A 27 -19.17 -3.99 22.07
CA GLN A 27 -20.05 -2.90 22.50
C GLN A 27 -21.31 -2.75 21.64
N GLY A 28 -21.32 -3.29 20.41
CA GLY A 28 -22.42 -3.12 19.45
C GLY A 28 -22.58 -1.69 18.91
N LYS A 29 -21.67 -0.77 19.27
CA LYS A 29 -21.64 0.62 18.81
C LYS A 29 -20.22 1.14 18.77
N VAL A 30 -19.96 2.06 17.84
CA VAL A 30 -18.69 2.80 17.73
C VAL A 30 -18.91 4.19 18.31
N GLU A 31 -18.07 4.59 19.26
CA GLU A 31 -18.20 5.87 19.96
C GLU A 31 -16.93 6.71 19.79
N THR A 32 -17.09 8.03 19.72
CA THR A 32 -15.98 8.98 19.76
C THR A 32 -15.28 8.95 21.12
N GLY A 33 -13.99 9.29 21.16
CA GLY A 33 -13.20 9.39 22.39
C GLY A 33 -11.78 8.88 22.22
N GLY A 34 -11.01 8.81 23.31
CA GLY A 34 -9.57 8.50 23.25
C GLY A 34 -9.23 7.17 22.58
N PHE A 35 -10.08 6.13 22.75
CA PHE A 35 -9.88 4.86 22.05
C PHE A 35 -10.11 4.98 20.54
N CYS A 36 -11.15 5.72 20.14
CA CYS A 36 -11.47 5.99 18.74
C CYS A 36 -10.34 6.78 18.06
N THR A 37 -9.83 7.80 18.75
CA THR A 37 -8.69 8.58 18.28
C THR A 37 -7.43 7.73 18.16
N ALA A 38 -7.11 6.91 19.16
CA ALA A 38 -5.95 6.03 19.10
C ALA A 38 -6.06 5.01 17.94
N GLN A 39 -7.25 4.45 17.74
CA GLN A 39 -7.50 3.55 16.62
C GLN A 39 -7.30 4.25 15.28
N GLY A 40 -7.93 5.40 15.07
CA GLY A 40 -7.85 6.15 13.81
C GLY A 40 -6.41 6.53 13.47
N ILE A 41 -5.65 7.01 14.45
CA ILE A 41 -4.21 7.31 14.29
C ILE A 41 -3.41 6.08 13.86
N VAL A 42 -3.58 4.95 14.56
CA VAL A 42 -2.82 3.72 14.26
C VAL A 42 -3.18 3.19 12.88
N GLN A 43 -4.46 3.19 12.55
CA GLN A 43 -4.96 2.71 11.26
C GLN A 43 -4.48 3.59 10.12
N GLN A 44 -4.58 4.92 10.24
CA GLN A 44 -4.11 5.87 9.24
C GLN A 44 -2.58 5.78 9.01
N LEU A 45 -1.79 5.64 10.08
CA LEU A 45 -0.34 5.43 9.97
C LEU A 45 0.00 4.14 9.20
N GLY A 46 -0.75 3.08 9.47
CA GLY A 46 -0.60 1.78 8.78
C GLY A 46 -0.99 1.86 7.32
N GLU A 47 -2.24 2.20 7.02
CA GLU A 47 -2.83 2.18 5.67
C GLU A 47 -2.08 3.12 4.71
N THR A 48 -1.84 4.37 5.12
CA THR A 48 -1.07 5.33 4.31
C THR A 48 0.38 4.88 4.14
N GLY A 49 0.99 4.33 5.20
CA GLY A 49 2.34 3.77 5.14
C GLY A 49 2.46 2.66 4.12
N VAL A 50 1.56 1.67 4.15
CA VAL A 50 1.52 0.56 3.18
C VAL A 50 1.39 1.10 1.75
N ALA A 51 0.49 2.07 1.51
CA ALA A 51 0.29 2.66 0.19
C ALA A 51 1.57 3.33 -0.36
N MET A 52 2.19 4.21 0.43
CA MET A 52 3.38 4.97 0.01
C MET A 52 4.61 4.08 -0.16
N ILE A 53 4.80 3.09 0.72
CA ILE A 53 5.92 2.14 0.60
C ILE A 53 5.73 1.24 -0.62
N THR A 54 4.51 0.79 -0.89
CA THR A 54 4.18 -0.01 -2.08
C THR A 54 4.47 0.77 -3.36
N LEU A 55 4.09 2.06 -3.40
CA LEU A 55 4.44 2.97 -4.49
C LEU A 55 5.97 3.08 -4.66
N ALA A 56 6.71 3.26 -3.58
CA ALA A 56 8.17 3.34 -3.61
C ALA A 56 8.80 2.04 -4.14
N ILE A 57 8.29 0.87 -3.73
CA ILE A 57 8.73 -0.44 -4.25
C ILE A 57 8.49 -0.53 -5.76
N ALA A 58 7.30 -0.15 -6.24
CA ALA A 58 6.96 -0.19 -7.66
C ALA A 58 7.89 0.71 -8.49
N LEU A 59 8.09 1.97 -8.07
CA LEU A 59 8.97 2.91 -8.75
C LEU A 59 10.43 2.47 -8.72
N HIS A 60 10.94 2.09 -7.55
CA HIS A 60 12.34 1.65 -7.42
C HIS A 60 12.60 0.40 -8.27
N THR A 61 11.68 -0.56 -8.28
CA THR A 61 11.78 -1.76 -9.12
C THR A 61 11.77 -1.39 -10.60
N PHE A 62 10.86 -0.52 -11.04
CA PHE A 62 10.79 -0.06 -12.42
C PHE A 62 12.07 0.63 -12.86
N ILE A 63 12.52 1.64 -12.12
CA ILE A 63 13.73 2.40 -12.43
C ILE A 63 14.96 1.48 -12.46
N GLY A 64 15.08 0.56 -11.50
CA GLY A 64 16.17 -0.40 -11.43
C GLY A 64 16.25 -1.33 -12.65
N VAL A 65 15.10 -1.80 -13.15
CA VAL A 65 15.05 -2.64 -14.36
C VAL A 65 15.30 -1.82 -15.63
N MET A 66 14.67 -0.65 -15.73
CA MET A 66 14.72 0.18 -16.92
C MET A 66 16.09 0.79 -17.17
N TRP A 67 16.78 1.24 -16.11
CA TRP A 67 18.10 1.85 -16.27
C TRP A 67 19.25 0.85 -16.33
N ARG A 68 19.03 -0.45 -16.04
CA ARG A 68 20.05 -1.51 -15.89
C ARG A 68 21.24 -1.18 -14.98
N LYS A 69 21.30 0.04 -14.43
CA LYS A 69 22.15 0.42 -13.32
C LYS A 69 21.47 -0.15 -12.11
N GLY A 70 22.09 -1.16 -11.49
CA GLY A 70 21.61 -1.67 -10.22
C GLY A 70 21.47 -0.50 -9.24
N ILE A 71 20.25 -0.01 -9.03
CA ILE A 71 19.93 0.94 -7.96
C ILE A 71 19.88 0.13 -6.65
N HIS A 72 20.98 -0.56 -6.38
CA HIS A 72 21.31 -1.16 -5.10
C HIS A 72 21.85 -0.10 -4.12
N SER A 73 21.54 1.19 -4.37
CA SER A 73 21.78 2.22 -3.37
C SER A 73 20.77 2.04 -2.24
N ARG A 74 21.16 1.21 -1.26
CA ARG A 74 20.49 1.06 0.04
C ARG A 74 20.21 2.41 0.71
N TYR A 75 21.04 3.42 0.44
CA TYR A 75 20.87 4.78 0.93
C TYR A 75 19.64 5.46 0.35
N VAL A 76 19.35 5.29 -0.94
CA VAL A 76 18.13 5.84 -1.56
C VAL A 76 16.89 5.20 -0.94
N ALA A 77 16.88 3.87 -0.81
CA ALA A 77 15.76 3.16 -0.18
C ALA A 77 15.54 3.59 1.27
N PHE A 78 16.61 3.73 2.05
CA PHE A 78 16.57 4.21 3.43
C PHE A 78 16.03 5.63 3.52
N PHE A 79 16.56 6.55 2.70
CA PHE A 79 16.15 7.96 2.71
C PHE A 79 14.68 8.13 2.28
N VAL A 80 14.27 7.49 1.20
CA VAL A 80 12.87 7.52 0.73
C VAL A 80 11.93 6.96 1.79
N THR A 81 12.28 5.83 2.40
CA THR A 81 11.48 5.23 3.48
C THR A 81 11.40 6.16 4.71
N GLY A 82 12.52 6.78 5.09
CA GLY A 82 12.56 7.74 6.19
C GLY A 82 11.68 8.95 5.94
N LEU A 83 11.71 9.50 4.72
CA LEU A 83 10.82 10.60 4.33
C LEU A 83 9.33 10.20 4.38
N ILE A 84 8.99 8.98 3.95
CA ILE A 84 7.62 8.47 4.04
C ILE A 84 7.16 8.43 5.50
N TRP A 85 7.95 7.87 6.42
CA TRP A 85 7.60 7.84 7.84
C TRP A 85 7.50 9.22 8.46
N ILE A 86 8.43 10.13 8.13
CA ILE A 86 8.37 11.51 8.61
C ILE A 86 7.08 12.16 8.14
N PHE A 87 6.74 12.03 6.85
CA PHE A 87 5.51 12.57 6.28
C PHE A 87 4.27 11.98 6.98
N THR A 88 4.16 10.66 7.10
CA THR A 88 2.97 10.01 7.69
C THR A 88 2.82 10.37 9.16
N ILE A 89 3.89 10.31 9.95
CA ILE A 89 3.88 10.68 11.37
C ILE A 89 3.48 12.14 11.54
N LEU A 90 4.08 13.05 10.78
CA LEU A 90 3.75 14.48 10.87
C LEU A 90 2.30 14.73 10.44
N PHE A 91 1.85 14.17 9.33
CA PHE A 91 0.49 14.38 8.83
C PHE A 91 -0.56 13.93 9.86
N VAL A 92 -0.41 12.70 10.39
CA VAL A 92 -1.34 12.15 11.38
C VAL A 92 -1.28 12.92 12.70
N SER A 93 -0.07 13.23 13.20
CA SER A 93 0.09 13.92 14.48
C SER A 93 -0.42 15.37 14.43
N ILE A 94 -0.18 16.08 13.33
CA ILE A 94 -0.67 17.45 13.12
C ILE A 94 -2.19 17.45 12.99
N GLY A 95 -2.75 16.52 12.19
CA GLY A 95 -4.20 16.39 12.02
C GLY A 95 -4.92 16.15 13.35
N ALA A 96 -4.46 15.16 14.13
CA ALA A 96 -4.99 14.85 15.45
C ALA A 96 -4.76 15.97 16.47
N GLY A 97 -3.62 16.68 16.39
CA GLY A 97 -3.26 17.76 17.31
C GLY A 97 -4.09 19.03 17.11
N ILE A 98 -4.25 19.48 15.88
CA ILE A 98 -5.01 20.70 15.54
C ILE A 98 -6.50 20.51 15.85
N HIS A 99 -7.05 19.33 15.54
CA HIS A 99 -8.48 19.05 15.63
C HIS A 99 -8.88 18.24 16.87
N LYS A 100 -8.07 18.28 17.93
CA LYS A 100 -8.27 17.48 19.16
C LYS A 100 -9.67 17.67 19.79
N ASN A 101 -10.25 18.86 19.70
CA ASN A 101 -11.54 19.18 20.31
C ASN A 101 -12.75 18.91 19.39
N ASP A 102 -12.50 18.62 18.11
CA ASP A 102 -13.53 18.55 17.08
C ASP A 102 -13.89 17.11 16.67
N ASN A 103 -13.40 16.11 17.41
CA ASN A 103 -13.52 14.68 17.06
C ASN A 103 -13.03 14.41 15.62
N TYR A 104 -11.78 14.80 15.34
CA TYR A 104 -11.12 14.55 14.05
C TYR A 104 -11.25 13.10 13.58
N GLU A 105 -10.97 12.17 14.50
CA GLU A 105 -11.23 10.75 14.33
C GLU A 105 -12.66 10.46 14.77
N ALA A 106 -13.50 10.03 13.83
CA ALA A 106 -14.90 9.75 14.03
C ALA A 106 -15.30 8.38 13.44
N PRO A 107 -16.43 7.80 13.88
CA PRO A 107 -16.92 6.53 13.33
C PRO A 107 -17.22 6.62 11.82
N THR A 108 -16.65 5.71 11.01
CA THR A 108 -16.87 5.69 9.54
C THR A 108 -16.89 4.29 8.89
N PRO A 109 -17.96 3.46 9.04
CA PRO A 109 -19.00 3.43 10.07
C PRO A 109 -18.73 2.39 11.19
N PHE A 110 -17.90 1.37 10.93
CA PHE A 110 -17.61 0.29 11.91
C PHE A 110 -16.29 0.46 12.67
N TRP A 111 -15.50 1.46 12.29
CA TRP A 111 -14.21 1.77 12.89
C TRP A 111 -14.05 3.27 12.97
N CYS A 112 -13.04 3.70 13.71
CA CYS A 112 -12.68 5.10 13.82
C CYS A 112 -11.64 5.48 12.78
N TRP A 113 -11.90 6.58 12.08
CA TRP A 113 -11.03 7.13 11.06
C TRP A 113 -11.35 8.61 10.86
N ILE A 114 -10.60 9.31 9.99
CA ILE A 114 -10.79 10.73 9.73
C ILE A 114 -12.26 10.99 9.36
N GLY A 115 -12.91 11.84 10.15
CA GLY A 115 -14.34 12.11 10.04
C GLY A 115 -14.73 12.77 8.72
N GLY A 116 -15.97 12.54 8.28
CA GLY A 116 -16.47 13.04 6.98
C GLY A 116 -16.39 14.57 6.80
N LYS A 117 -16.41 15.33 7.90
CA LYS A 117 -16.21 16.79 7.91
C LYS A 117 -14.88 17.19 7.25
N TYR A 118 -13.86 16.35 7.34
CA TYR A 118 -12.49 16.58 6.88
C TYR A 118 -12.21 15.82 5.58
N THR A 119 -13.06 16.02 4.57
CA THR A 119 -12.95 15.30 3.28
C THR A 119 -11.63 15.60 2.57
N SER A 120 -11.08 16.81 2.69
CA SER A 120 -9.80 17.17 2.07
C SER A 120 -8.66 16.34 2.67
N GLU A 121 -8.64 16.21 3.99
CA GLU A 121 -7.66 15.48 4.76
C GLU A 121 -7.77 13.97 4.51
N ARG A 122 -9.00 13.43 4.37
CA ARG A 122 -9.24 12.04 3.91
C ARG A 122 -8.62 11.78 2.55
N LEU A 123 -8.80 12.70 1.60
CA LEU A 123 -8.30 12.55 0.24
C LEU A 123 -6.78 12.61 0.17
N TRP A 124 -6.16 13.64 0.75
CA TRP A 124 -4.72 13.85 0.66
C TRP A 124 -3.92 12.99 1.65
N GLY A 125 -4.51 12.64 2.79
CA GLY A 125 -3.88 11.85 3.83
C GLY A 125 -3.79 10.36 3.53
N GLU A 126 -4.67 9.84 2.67
CA GLU A 126 -4.76 8.40 2.43
C GLU A 126 -5.12 8.07 0.97
N TYR A 127 -6.31 8.46 0.49
CA TYR A 127 -6.82 7.99 -0.80
C TYR A 127 -5.95 8.35 -1.99
N PHE A 128 -5.37 9.55 -2.01
CA PHE A 128 -4.44 9.98 -3.04
C PHE A 128 -3.27 9.00 -3.17
N TRP A 129 -2.69 8.58 -2.06
CA TRP A 129 -1.55 7.64 -2.05
C TRP A 129 -1.97 6.24 -2.46
N ILE A 130 -3.14 5.78 -2.02
CA ILE A 130 -3.72 4.51 -2.42
C ILE A 130 -3.90 4.45 -3.95
N TRP A 131 -4.55 5.46 -4.55
CA TRP A 131 -4.80 5.47 -5.98
C TRP A 131 -3.54 5.69 -6.81
N LEU A 132 -2.60 6.50 -6.31
CA LEU A 132 -1.30 6.66 -6.95
C LEU A 132 -0.53 5.34 -6.96
N ALA A 133 -0.50 4.62 -5.83
CA ALA A 133 0.10 3.29 -5.74
C ALA A 133 -0.56 2.30 -6.70
N LEU A 134 -1.89 2.25 -6.75
CA LEU A 134 -2.65 1.41 -7.69
C LEU A 134 -2.31 1.70 -9.15
N PHE A 135 -2.40 2.97 -9.54
CA PHE A 135 -2.18 3.39 -10.92
C PHE A 135 -0.73 3.12 -11.35
N THR A 136 0.24 3.47 -10.51
CA THR A 136 1.65 3.19 -10.78
C THR A 136 1.91 1.68 -10.86
N SER A 137 1.31 0.87 -9.99
CA SER A 137 1.47 -0.59 -10.02
C SER A 137 1.00 -1.18 -11.35
N PHE A 138 -0.16 -0.75 -11.85
CA PHE A 138 -0.67 -1.18 -13.15
C PHE A 138 0.25 -0.76 -14.30
N LEU A 139 0.69 0.49 -14.33
CA LEU A 139 1.59 1.01 -15.36
C LEU A 139 2.96 0.33 -15.39
N VAL A 140 3.51 0.00 -14.21
CA VAL A 140 4.81 -0.64 -14.07
C VAL A 140 4.75 -2.12 -14.39
N TYR A 141 3.64 -2.81 -14.07
CA TYR A 141 3.50 -4.24 -14.27
C TYR A 141 3.50 -4.64 -15.75
N ILE A 142 2.81 -3.89 -16.62
CA ILE A 142 2.69 -4.17 -18.05
C ILE A 142 4.06 -4.29 -18.76
N PRO A 143 4.93 -3.24 -18.76
CA PRO A 143 6.22 -3.32 -19.43
C PRO A 143 7.15 -4.37 -18.80
N LEU A 144 7.10 -4.53 -17.46
CA LEU A 144 7.93 -5.53 -16.77
C LEU A 144 7.53 -6.96 -17.08
N TYR A 145 6.24 -7.23 -17.29
CA TYR A 145 5.78 -8.54 -17.75
C TYR A 145 6.36 -8.89 -19.14
N TYR A 146 6.31 -7.95 -20.09
CA TYR A 146 6.89 -8.15 -21.42
C TYR A 146 8.42 -8.26 -21.37
N TRP A 147 9.09 -7.49 -20.51
CA TRP A 147 10.52 -7.61 -20.26
C TRP A 147 10.90 -8.96 -19.66
N SER A 148 10.15 -9.44 -18.67
CA SER A 148 10.38 -10.73 -18.02
C SER A 148 10.26 -11.91 -18.99
N LYS A 149 9.38 -11.79 -20.00
CA LYS A 149 9.22 -12.78 -21.08
C LYS A 149 10.33 -12.72 -22.15
N GLY A 150 11.23 -11.75 -22.09
CA GLY A 150 12.26 -11.52 -23.11
C GLY A 150 11.71 -10.91 -24.40
N ASN A 151 10.47 -10.39 -24.37
CA ASN A 151 9.84 -9.74 -25.53
C ASN A 151 10.19 -8.26 -25.63
N LEU A 152 10.77 -7.68 -24.57
CA LEU A 152 11.10 -6.27 -24.45
C LEU A 152 12.55 -6.12 -24.02
N SER A 153 13.36 -5.44 -24.82
CA SER A 153 14.69 -4.97 -24.42
C SER A 153 14.68 -3.44 -24.28
N VAL A 154 15.41 -2.95 -23.29
CA VAL A 154 15.54 -1.51 -22.99
C VAL A 154 16.95 -1.10 -23.36
N ASP A 155 17.06 -0.03 -24.14
CA ASP A 155 18.35 0.53 -24.55
C ASP A 155 19.11 1.07 -23.32
N PRO A 156 20.38 0.69 -23.08
CA PRO A 156 21.13 1.12 -21.89
C PRO A 156 21.28 2.64 -21.74
N GLU A 157 21.24 3.37 -22.86
CA GLU A 157 21.43 4.83 -22.87
C GLU A 157 20.11 5.60 -22.79
N THR A 158 18.98 4.98 -23.18
CA THR A 158 17.70 5.67 -23.34
C THR A 158 16.54 4.85 -22.79
N TRP A 159 16.09 5.17 -21.57
CA TRP A 159 15.06 4.40 -20.84
C TRP A 159 13.67 4.36 -21.53
N TRP A 160 13.34 5.32 -22.40
CA TRP A 160 12.06 5.35 -23.13
C TRP A 160 12.11 4.64 -24.49
N ARG A 161 13.28 4.17 -24.93
CA ARG A 161 13.43 3.44 -26.20
C ARG A 161 13.27 1.94 -25.94
N PHE A 162 12.02 1.51 -26.04
CA PHE A 162 11.65 0.10 -25.98
C PHE A 162 11.87 -0.56 -27.34
N ARG A 163 12.60 -1.68 -27.39
CA ARG A 163 12.65 -2.54 -28.57
C ARG A 163 11.89 -3.82 -28.30
N VAL A 164 10.83 -4.03 -29.06
CA VAL A 164 10.02 -5.25 -29.00
C VAL A 164 10.63 -6.24 -29.98
N HIS A 165 11.05 -7.39 -29.47
CA HIS A 165 11.61 -8.46 -30.30
C HIS A 165 10.75 -9.73 -30.18
N PRO A 166 10.54 -10.48 -31.28
CA PRO A 166 9.98 -11.82 -31.18
C PRO A 166 10.95 -12.69 -30.39
N ARG A 167 10.55 -13.04 -29.15
CA ARG A 167 11.17 -13.96 -28.18
C ARG A 167 12.63 -14.36 -28.50
N ASN A 168 13.58 -13.50 -28.18
CA ASN A 168 15.00 -13.88 -28.14
C ASN A 168 15.39 -14.22 -26.71
N ALA A 169 15.82 -15.47 -26.49
CA ALA A 169 16.15 -16.05 -25.19
C ALA A 169 17.47 -15.51 -24.58
N GLU A 170 18.08 -14.45 -25.12
CA GLU A 170 19.48 -14.09 -24.84
C GLU A 170 19.66 -12.80 -24.01
N GLY A 171 18.59 -12.11 -23.61
CA GLY A 171 18.72 -10.71 -23.13
C GLY A 171 18.62 -10.43 -21.64
N VAL A 172 18.16 -11.38 -20.81
CA VAL A 172 17.92 -11.16 -19.37
C VAL A 172 18.40 -12.36 -18.59
N GLU A 173 19.33 -12.17 -17.66
CA GLU A 173 19.71 -13.21 -16.70
C GLU A 173 18.46 -13.66 -15.94
N ALA A 174 18.16 -14.97 -15.98
CA ALA A 174 16.94 -15.53 -15.39
C ALA A 174 16.76 -15.13 -13.91
N GLY A 175 17.85 -14.88 -13.18
CA GLY A 175 17.85 -14.41 -11.80
C GLY A 175 17.33 -12.97 -11.62
N GLU A 176 17.71 -12.04 -12.49
CA GLU A 176 17.25 -10.63 -12.41
C GLU A 176 15.77 -10.49 -12.74
N SER A 177 15.31 -11.18 -13.80
CA SER A 177 13.90 -11.26 -14.18
C SER A 177 13.05 -11.80 -13.04
N LYS A 178 13.50 -12.90 -12.42
CA LYS A 178 12.82 -13.50 -11.27
C LYS A 178 12.76 -12.52 -10.10
N ARG A 179 13.87 -11.87 -9.75
CA ARG A 179 13.91 -10.93 -8.61
C ARG A 179 12.98 -9.72 -8.81
N ALA A 180 12.98 -9.13 -10.01
CA ALA A 180 12.09 -8.02 -10.33
C ALA A 180 10.61 -8.43 -10.25
N MET A 181 10.24 -9.57 -10.85
CA MET A 181 8.86 -10.08 -10.81
C MET A 181 8.41 -10.40 -9.37
N LEU A 182 9.31 -10.90 -8.52
CA LEU A 182 9.02 -11.12 -7.11
C LEU A 182 8.78 -9.80 -6.35
N MET A 183 9.51 -8.74 -6.65
CA MET A 183 9.29 -7.42 -6.03
C MET A 183 7.98 -6.77 -6.51
N LEU A 184 7.51 -7.10 -7.71
CA LEU A 184 6.21 -6.67 -8.24
C LEU A 184 5.03 -7.49 -7.72
N ALA A 185 5.26 -8.64 -7.08
CA ALA A 185 4.19 -9.42 -6.49
C ALA A 185 3.48 -8.64 -5.36
N TYR A 186 4.21 -7.82 -4.59
CA TYR A 186 3.60 -7.02 -3.51
C TYR A 186 2.66 -5.93 -4.06
N PRO A 187 3.09 -5.04 -4.99
CA PRO A 187 2.16 -4.08 -5.60
C PRO A 187 0.96 -4.72 -6.31
N LEU A 188 1.13 -5.90 -6.91
CA LEU A 188 0.03 -6.64 -7.53
C LEU A 188 -0.99 -7.14 -6.50
N VAL A 189 -0.53 -7.80 -5.44
CA VAL A 189 -1.39 -8.26 -4.34
C VAL A 189 -2.09 -7.09 -3.67
N TYR A 190 -1.34 -6.03 -3.37
CA TYR A 190 -1.92 -4.79 -2.87
C TYR A 190 -3.03 -4.28 -3.79
N SER A 191 -2.80 -4.26 -5.11
CA SER A 191 -3.80 -3.78 -6.07
C SER A 191 -5.08 -4.61 -6.07
N VAL A 192 -4.97 -5.94 -6.00
CA VAL A 192 -6.12 -6.84 -5.95
C VAL A 192 -6.94 -6.63 -4.67
N LEU A 193 -6.28 -6.42 -3.53
CA LEU A 193 -6.93 -6.24 -2.23
C LEU A 193 -7.56 -4.85 -2.06
N VAL A 194 -6.89 -3.82 -2.56
CA VAL A 194 -7.30 -2.41 -2.38
C VAL A 194 -8.36 -1.95 -3.37
N LEU A 195 -8.37 -2.50 -4.59
CA LEU A 195 -9.32 -2.08 -5.61
C LEU A 195 -10.79 -2.18 -5.16
N PRO A 196 -11.29 -3.30 -4.61
CA PRO A 196 -12.68 -3.39 -4.17
C PRO A 196 -13.00 -2.41 -3.03
N LEU A 197 -12.07 -2.22 -2.08
CA LEU A 197 -12.22 -1.23 -1.02
C LEU A 197 -12.32 0.19 -1.58
N SER A 198 -11.44 0.52 -2.53
CA SER A 198 -11.39 1.84 -3.17
C SER A 198 -12.71 2.15 -3.90
N VAL A 199 -13.28 1.17 -4.60
CA VAL A 199 -14.57 1.32 -5.29
C VAL A 199 -15.70 1.57 -4.30
N VAL A 200 -15.81 0.75 -3.25
CA VAL A 200 -16.86 0.91 -2.22
C VAL A 200 -16.76 2.27 -1.53
N ARG A 201 -15.55 2.71 -1.17
CA ARG A 201 -15.32 4.00 -0.52
C ARG A 201 -15.61 5.18 -1.44
N TRP A 202 -15.24 5.09 -2.72
CA TRP A 202 -15.56 6.13 -3.70
C TRP A 202 -17.07 6.30 -3.91
N ILE A 203 -17.82 5.19 -3.96
CA ILE A 203 -19.28 5.22 -3.99
C ILE A 203 -19.82 5.86 -2.71
N ASN A 204 -19.27 5.50 -1.54
CA ASN A 204 -19.70 6.06 -0.26
C ASN A 204 -19.54 7.58 -0.21
N PHE A 205 -18.45 8.13 -0.73
CA PHE A 205 -18.28 9.58 -0.84
C PHE A 205 -19.32 10.27 -1.71
N GLY A 206 -19.76 9.62 -2.79
CA GLY A 206 -20.85 10.12 -3.63
C GLY A 206 -22.20 10.09 -2.90
N LEU A 207 -22.47 9.01 -2.17
CA LEU A 207 -23.71 8.83 -1.42
C LEU A 207 -23.78 9.73 -0.17
N GLU A 208 -22.67 9.91 0.56
CA GLU A 208 -22.57 10.79 1.74
C GLU A 208 -23.03 12.22 1.39
N LYS A 209 -22.68 12.72 0.20
CA LYS A 209 -23.14 14.03 -0.31
C LYS A 209 -24.65 14.13 -0.53
N HIS A 210 -25.32 12.99 -0.69
CA HIS A 210 -26.76 12.88 -0.89
C HIS A 210 -27.50 12.35 0.35
N GLY A 211 -26.81 12.25 1.50
CA GLY A 211 -27.40 11.75 2.74
C GLY A 211 -27.71 10.25 2.75
N ASN A 212 -27.09 9.49 1.85
CA ASN A 212 -27.20 8.03 1.78
C ASN A 212 -25.85 7.39 2.13
N ASP A 213 -25.88 6.12 2.53
CA ASP A 213 -24.67 5.34 2.80
C ASP A 213 -24.68 4.05 2.00
N VAL A 214 -23.49 3.52 1.67
CA VAL A 214 -23.38 2.17 1.11
C VAL A 214 -23.89 1.16 2.13
N PRO A 215 -24.63 0.10 1.70
CA PRO A 215 -25.03 -0.96 2.60
C PRO A 215 -23.85 -1.50 3.39
N SER A 216 -24.04 -1.58 4.70
CA SER A 216 -22.99 -1.84 5.69
C SER A 216 -22.24 -3.16 5.44
N VAL A 217 -22.93 -4.17 4.86
CA VAL A 217 -22.36 -5.46 4.44
C VAL A 217 -21.21 -5.30 3.44
N TRP A 218 -21.32 -4.41 2.45
CA TRP A 218 -20.28 -4.23 1.44
C TRP A 218 -19.01 -3.68 2.06
N SER A 219 -19.14 -2.65 2.90
CA SER A 219 -18.03 -2.06 3.65
C SER A 219 -17.34 -3.09 4.54
N PHE A 220 -18.09 -3.99 5.18
CA PHE A 220 -17.56 -5.06 6.02
C PHE A 220 -16.78 -6.13 5.23
N LEU A 221 -17.28 -6.55 4.08
CA LEU A 221 -16.59 -7.55 3.25
C LEU A 221 -15.27 -7.01 2.71
N VAL A 222 -15.27 -5.80 2.14
CA VAL A 222 -14.05 -5.24 1.53
C VAL A 222 -12.99 -4.90 2.57
N ILE A 223 -13.37 -4.42 3.77
CA ILE A 223 -12.38 -4.16 4.84
C ILE A 223 -11.79 -5.46 5.37
N THR A 224 -12.58 -6.53 5.47
CA THR A 224 -12.08 -7.83 5.92
C THR A 224 -11.04 -8.36 4.94
N VAL A 225 -11.32 -8.29 3.63
CA VAL A 225 -10.35 -8.68 2.59
C VAL A 225 -9.10 -7.81 2.66
N PHE A 226 -9.25 -6.49 2.78
CA PHE A 226 -8.12 -5.58 2.86
C PHE A 226 -7.28 -5.76 4.13
N SER A 227 -7.89 -6.12 5.26
CA SER A 227 -7.20 -6.41 6.53
C SER A 227 -6.24 -7.59 6.48
N LEU A 228 -6.38 -8.44 5.46
CA LEU A 228 -5.48 -9.58 5.21
C LEU A 228 -4.24 -9.20 4.39
N SER A 229 -4.03 -7.93 4.03
CA SER A 229 -2.88 -7.46 3.24
C SER A 229 -1.54 -7.94 3.79
N GLY A 230 -1.33 -7.74 5.09
CA GLY A 230 -0.09 -8.15 5.78
C GLY A 230 0.13 -9.66 5.72
N ALA A 231 -0.92 -10.46 5.91
CA ALA A 231 -0.83 -11.91 5.82
C ALA A 231 -0.44 -12.36 4.41
N MET A 232 -0.99 -11.72 3.37
CA MET A 232 -0.63 -12.00 1.97
C MET A 232 0.81 -11.58 1.67
N ASN A 233 1.27 -10.43 2.16
CA ASN A 233 2.65 -9.97 2.01
C ASN A 233 3.66 -10.89 2.71
N VAL A 234 3.33 -11.40 3.90
CA VAL A 234 4.15 -12.40 4.61
C VAL A 234 4.18 -13.71 3.84
N GLY A 235 3.01 -14.21 3.40
CA GLY A 235 2.91 -15.41 2.57
C GLY A 235 3.76 -15.31 1.31
N LEU A 236 3.73 -14.16 0.63
CA LEU A 236 4.60 -13.88 -0.52
C LEU A 236 6.08 -14.02 -0.15
N VAL A 237 6.55 -13.46 0.97
CA VAL A 237 7.96 -13.63 1.37
C VAL A 237 8.32 -15.08 1.63
N LEU A 238 7.49 -15.79 2.38
CA LEU A 238 7.75 -17.18 2.76
C LEU A 238 7.84 -18.10 1.52
N LEU A 239 6.95 -17.89 0.55
CA LEU A 239 6.93 -18.68 -0.69
C LEU A 239 8.06 -18.30 -1.67
N THR A 240 8.52 -17.05 -1.65
CA THR A 240 9.44 -16.52 -2.66
C THR A 240 10.90 -16.49 -2.20
N ARG A 241 11.14 -16.47 -0.88
CA ARG A 241 12.47 -16.53 -0.26
C ARG A 241 12.52 -17.66 0.80
N PRO A 242 12.39 -18.94 0.38
CA PRO A 242 12.46 -20.07 1.32
C PRO A 242 13.81 -20.16 2.05
N GLN A 243 14.87 -19.52 1.53
CA GLN A 243 16.18 -19.45 2.18
C GLN A 243 16.19 -18.64 3.49
N LEU A 244 15.18 -17.79 3.76
CA LEU A 244 15.02 -17.12 5.05
C LEU A 244 14.42 -18.04 6.14
N LEU A 245 13.77 -19.14 5.74
CA LEU A 245 13.29 -20.18 6.65
C LEU A 245 14.36 -21.25 6.91
N LEU A 246 15.37 -21.33 6.05
CA LEU A 246 16.55 -22.17 6.20
C LEU A 246 17.70 -21.38 6.87
N PHE A 247 17.43 -20.76 8.03
CA PHE A 247 18.51 -20.57 9.00
C PHE A 247 18.82 -21.94 9.61
N GLY A 248 19.56 -22.75 8.85
CA GLY A 248 19.91 -24.11 9.22
C GLY A 248 20.26 -25.00 8.02
N GLN A 249 21.20 -24.57 7.17
CA GLN A 249 22.27 -25.41 6.59
C GLN A 249 23.22 -24.56 5.74
#